data_AF-A0A0D5M8T1-F1
#
_entry.id   AF-A0A0D5M8T1-F1
#
_cell.length_a   1.000
_cell.length_b   1.000
_cell.length_c   1.000
_cell.angle_alpha   90.00
_cell.angle_beta   90.00
_cell.angle_gamma   90.00
#
_symmetry.space_group_name_H-M   'P 1'
#
loop_
_entity.id
_entity.type
_entity.pdbx_description
1 polymer ?
#
loop_
_entity_poly.entity_id
_entity_poly.type
_entity_poly.pdbx_seq_one_letter_code
_entity_poly.pdbx_strand_id
1 'polypeptide(L)'
;MSGSTPLSKFSRRNDFFSLAVLGGLLVGSFPLEAFAFGFEDVARKAEELAQQGYRAPETSLPNELRELSFAEYAQIQYKRDRDVWSGRGAPFTLSFIHEGMHYDSAIQLNSIDQEGEVHGFAYNPDPALFMRPT
;
A
#
# COMPACT_ATOMS: atom_id res chain seq x y z
N MET A 1 64.88 60.28 -11.51
CA MET A 1 64.01 59.77 -10.42
C MET A 1 63.03 58.78 -11.05
N SER A 2 63.00 57.57 -10.49
CA SER A 2 62.17 56.38 -10.81
C SER A 2 62.20 55.89 -12.27
N GLY A 3 62.79 54.75 -12.64
CA GLY A 3 62.72 53.42 -12.01
C GLY A 3 61.38 52.77 -12.38
N SER A 4 61.24 51.55 -12.90
CA SER A 4 62.16 50.43 -13.07
C SER A 4 61.51 49.44 -14.05
N THR A 5 62.32 48.86 -14.94
CA THR A 5 62.18 47.55 -15.61
C THR A 5 61.75 46.46 -14.58
N PRO A 6 61.22 45.24 -14.90
CA PRO A 6 61.68 44.46 -16.05
C PRO A 6 60.82 43.28 -16.61
N LEU A 7 61.40 42.62 -17.64
CA LEU A 7 61.57 41.16 -17.87
C LEU A 7 60.36 40.22 -17.69
N SER A 8 60.17 39.13 -18.42
CA SER A 8 60.96 38.41 -19.42
C SER A 8 60.16 37.21 -19.91
N LYS A 9 60.19 37.02 -21.23
CA LYS A 9 60.47 35.79 -22.00
C LYS A 9 59.97 34.40 -21.53
N PHE A 10 59.56 33.72 -22.61
CA PHE A 10 59.74 32.30 -22.97
C PHE A 10 58.72 31.30 -22.40
N SER A 11 58.30 30.24 -23.09
CA SER A 11 58.23 29.76 -24.49
C SER A 11 58.04 28.24 -24.38
N ARG A 12 57.39 27.64 -25.41
CA ARG A 12 57.37 26.20 -25.76
C ARG A 12 56.56 25.28 -24.82
N ARG A 13 55.92 24.20 -25.27
CA ARG A 13 55.50 23.58 -26.56
C ARG A 13 54.96 22.20 -26.12
N ASN A 14 53.91 21.69 -26.77
CA ASN A 14 53.65 20.26 -27.08
C ASN A 14 53.57 19.25 -25.90
N ASP A 15 52.81 18.15 -25.87
CA ASP A 15 51.84 17.45 -26.71
C ASP A 15 51.28 16.29 -25.82
N PHE A 16 50.25 15.57 -26.31
CA PHE A 16 49.78 14.22 -25.91
C PHE A 16 49.07 14.15 -24.53
N PHE A 17 47.87 13.58 -24.38
CA PHE A 17 47.43 12.27 -24.84
C PHE A 17 45.92 12.25 -25.13
N SER A 18 45.56 11.72 -26.30
CA SER A 18 44.26 11.09 -26.53
C SER A 18 44.27 9.70 -25.89
N LEU A 19 43.19 9.30 -25.22
CA LEU A 19 42.78 7.90 -25.20
C LEU A 19 41.26 7.81 -25.33
N ALA A 20 40.86 7.07 -26.35
CA ALA A 20 39.50 6.91 -26.82
C ALA A 20 38.71 5.89 -26.00
N VAL A 21 37.44 6.26 -25.79
CA VAL A 21 36.21 5.45 -25.71
C VAL A 21 36.33 4.00 -26.20
N LEU A 22 35.91 3.03 -25.37
CA LEU A 22 35.07 1.83 -25.67
C LEU A 22 35.34 0.73 -24.64
N GLY A 23 34.38 0.47 -23.74
CA GLY A 23 34.51 -0.62 -22.77
C GLY A 23 33.29 -0.85 -21.88
N GLY A 24 32.22 -1.39 -22.46
CA GLY A 24 31.32 -2.29 -21.75
C GLY A 24 30.32 -1.68 -20.77
N LEU A 25 29.21 -1.14 -21.30
CA LEU A 25 27.97 -0.96 -20.55
C LEU A 25 27.31 -2.33 -20.36
N LEU A 26 27.90 -3.21 -19.55
CA LEU A 26 27.21 -4.37 -18.99
C LEU A 26 26.40 -3.90 -17.78
N VAL A 27 25.30 -3.19 -18.05
CA VAL A 27 24.22 -3.09 -17.07
C VAL A 27 23.58 -4.48 -17.06
N GLY A 28 24.02 -5.32 -16.13
CA GLY A 28 23.39 -6.59 -15.87
C GLY A 28 21.89 -6.35 -15.68
N SER A 29 21.08 -7.07 -16.44
CA SER A 29 19.65 -7.20 -16.14
C SER A 29 19.55 -7.95 -14.83
N PHE A 30 19.65 -7.23 -13.71
CA PHE A 30 19.13 -7.73 -12.45
C PHE A 30 17.63 -7.88 -12.69
N PRO A 31 17.06 -9.10 -12.63
CA PRO A 31 15.62 -9.18 -12.50
C PRO A 31 15.29 -8.39 -11.24
N LEU A 32 14.64 -7.25 -11.40
CA LEU A 32 13.86 -6.67 -10.33
C LEU A 32 12.74 -7.68 -10.13
N GLU A 33 12.99 -8.67 -9.27
CA GLU A 33 11.92 -9.46 -8.69
C GLU A 33 11.01 -8.41 -8.03
N ALA A 34 9.88 -8.16 -8.67
CA ALA A 34 8.81 -7.42 -8.04
C ALA A 34 8.48 -8.22 -6.79
N PHE A 35 8.88 -7.71 -5.63
CA PHE A 35 8.59 -8.36 -4.36
C PHE A 35 7.07 -8.33 -4.18
N ALA A 36 6.44 -9.49 -4.39
CA ALA A 36 5.03 -9.72 -4.09
C ALA A 36 4.76 -9.42 -2.61
N PHE A 37 3.54 -8.96 -2.28
CA PHE A 37 3.15 -8.68 -0.90
C PHE A 37 3.39 -9.89 0.02
N GLY A 38 4.05 -9.65 1.16
CA GLY A 38 4.45 -10.71 2.09
C GLY A 38 4.23 -10.39 3.57
N PHE A 39 4.68 -11.30 4.42
CA PHE A 39 4.60 -11.15 5.87
C PHE A 39 5.44 -9.96 6.36
N GLU A 40 6.60 -9.75 5.75
CA GLU A 40 7.56 -8.70 6.07
C GLU A 40 6.96 -7.29 5.87
N ASP A 41 6.05 -7.12 4.90
CA ASP A 41 5.32 -5.86 4.70
C ASP A 41 4.42 -5.53 5.89
N VAL A 42 3.75 -6.54 6.45
CA VAL A 42 2.90 -6.40 7.63
C VAL A 42 3.75 -6.14 8.86
N ALA A 43 4.85 -6.87 9.03
CA ALA A 43 5.76 -6.71 10.16
C ALA A 43 6.36 -5.30 10.20
N ARG A 44 6.84 -4.80 9.04
CA ARG A 44 7.36 -3.44 8.91
C ARG A 44 6.31 -2.39 9.24
N LYS A 45 5.08 -2.52 8.71
CA LYS A 45 3.99 -1.59 9.05
C LYS A 45 3.67 -1.59 10.54
N ALA A 46 3.70 -2.75 11.19
CA ALA A 46 3.47 -2.87 12.63
C ALA A 46 4.60 -2.20 13.44
N GLU A 47 5.85 -2.37 13.04
CA GLU A 47 7.01 -1.70 13.67
C GLU A 47 6.92 -0.17 13.54
N GLU A 48 6.61 0.33 12.34
CA GLU A 48 6.41 1.76 12.08
C GLU A 48 5.27 2.35 12.94
N LEU A 49 4.18 1.61 13.17
CA LEU A 49 3.07 2.03 14.03
C LEU A 49 3.45 1.98 15.52
N ALA A 50 4.24 1.00 15.95
CA ALA A 50 4.66 0.84 17.35
C ALA A 50 5.59 1.97 17.82
N GLN A 51 6.30 2.62 16.89
CA GLN A 51 7.11 3.80 17.17
C GLN A 51 6.29 5.09 17.34
N GLN A 52 4.98 5.04 17.03
CA GLN A 52 4.07 6.17 17.13
C GLN A 52 3.23 6.09 18.42
N GLY A 53 2.71 7.22 18.87
CA GLY A 53 1.70 7.23 19.92
C GLY A 53 0.40 6.57 19.45
N TYR A 54 -0.27 5.85 20.35
CA TYR A 54 -1.56 5.22 20.05
C TYR A 54 -2.58 6.23 19.53
N ARG A 55 -3.22 5.90 18.41
CA ARG A 55 -4.36 6.64 17.85
C ARG A 55 -5.58 5.74 17.93
N ALA A 56 -6.61 6.19 18.65
CA ALA A 56 -7.88 5.49 18.66
C ALA A 56 -8.46 5.41 17.24
N PRO A 57 -9.08 4.29 16.85
CA PRO A 57 -9.80 4.20 15.58
C PRO A 57 -10.87 5.30 15.46
N GLU A 58 -11.07 5.79 14.25
CA GLU A 58 -12.18 6.71 13.98
C GLU A 58 -13.49 5.95 14.05
N THR A 59 -14.42 6.41 14.88
CA THR A 59 -15.78 5.88 14.98
C THR A 59 -16.75 6.87 14.34
N SER A 60 -17.28 6.52 13.18
CA SER A 60 -18.23 7.37 12.43
C SER A 60 -19.62 6.75 12.28
N LEU A 61 -19.92 5.74 13.12
CA LEU A 61 -21.19 5.03 13.07
C LEU A 61 -22.38 5.94 13.45
N PRO A 62 -23.44 6.03 12.63
CA PRO A 62 -24.68 6.72 13.00
C PRO A 62 -25.32 6.13 14.26
N ASN A 63 -26.05 6.95 15.03
CA ASN A 63 -26.66 6.52 16.29
C ASN A 63 -27.62 5.36 16.09
N GLU A 64 -28.35 5.35 14.97
CA GLU A 64 -29.33 4.32 14.61
C GLU A 64 -28.72 2.93 14.50
N LEU A 65 -27.44 2.83 14.10
CA LEU A 65 -26.71 1.56 14.03
C LEU A 65 -26.00 1.23 15.35
N ARG A 66 -25.57 2.24 16.10
CA ARG A 66 -24.92 2.06 17.41
C ARG A 66 -25.90 1.56 18.47
N GLU A 67 -27.15 2.02 18.42
CA GLU A 67 -28.17 1.76 19.43
C GLU A 67 -29.04 0.52 19.13
N LEU A 68 -28.72 -0.25 18.09
CA LEU A 68 -29.41 -1.50 17.80
C LEU A 68 -29.37 -2.43 19.02
N SER A 69 -30.49 -3.10 19.31
CA SER A 69 -30.50 -4.24 20.20
C SER A 69 -29.89 -5.46 19.51
N PHE A 70 -29.47 -6.47 20.30
CA PHE A 70 -28.96 -7.73 19.73
C PHE A 70 -29.95 -8.38 18.76
N ALA A 71 -31.25 -8.32 19.08
CA ALA A 71 -32.30 -8.87 18.22
C ALA A 71 -32.35 -8.15 16.87
N GLU A 72 -32.29 -6.82 16.85
CA GLU A 72 -32.29 -6.03 15.61
C GLU A 72 -30.98 -6.20 14.83
N TYR A 73 -29.84 -6.32 15.50
CA TYR A 73 -28.56 -6.56 14.84
C TYR A 73 -28.51 -7.95 14.18
N ALA A 74 -29.00 -9.00 14.85
CA ALA A 74 -29.04 -10.36 14.31
C ALA A 74 -29.92 -10.51 13.05
N GLN A 75 -30.82 -9.56 12.83
CA GLN A 75 -31.63 -9.47 11.63
C GLN A 75 -30.83 -8.95 10.42
N ILE A 76 -29.74 -8.20 10.62
CA ILE A 76 -28.90 -7.65 9.55
C ILE A 76 -27.93 -8.74 9.10
N GLN A 77 -28.29 -9.47 8.04
CA GLN A 77 -27.46 -10.55 7.51
C GLN A 77 -26.98 -10.25 6.10
N TYR A 78 -25.68 -10.42 5.88
CA TYR A 78 -25.11 -10.35 4.53
C TYR A 78 -25.67 -11.49 3.66
N LYS A 79 -26.10 -11.12 2.46
CA LYS A 79 -26.65 -12.04 1.46
C LYS A 79 -25.60 -13.06 1.03
N ARG A 80 -25.85 -14.35 1.32
CA ARG A 80 -24.90 -15.43 1.02
C ARG A 80 -24.65 -15.66 -0.47
N ASP A 81 -25.62 -15.32 -1.33
CA ASP A 81 -25.45 -15.32 -2.78
C ASP A 81 -24.54 -14.18 -3.27
N ARG A 82 -24.14 -13.26 -2.38
CA ARG A 82 -23.20 -12.16 -2.64
C ARG A 82 -21.83 -12.37 -2.03
N ASP A 83 -21.59 -13.50 -1.36
CA ASP A 83 -20.27 -13.82 -0.79
C ASP A 83 -19.19 -13.72 -1.87
N VAL A 84 -18.05 -13.14 -1.49
CA VAL A 84 -16.90 -13.01 -2.38
C VAL A 84 -16.42 -14.41 -2.76
N TRP A 85 -16.16 -14.58 -4.06
CA TRP A 85 -15.73 -15.85 -4.68
C TRP A 85 -16.77 -16.97 -4.72
N SER A 86 -18.01 -16.70 -4.32
CA SER A 86 -19.13 -17.60 -4.59
C SER A 86 -19.25 -17.90 -6.09
N GLY A 87 -19.41 -19.17 -6.45
CA GLY A 87 -19.51 -19.63 -7.84
C GLY A 87 -18.22 -19.53 -8.66
N ARG A 88 -17.07 -19.16 -8.07
CA ARG A 88 -15.77 -19.02 -8.77
C ARG A 88 -14.83 -20.23 -8.61
N GLY A 89 -15.30 -21.33 -8.03
CA GLY A 89 -14.49 -22.54 -7.81
C GLY A 89 -13.42 -22.39 -6.72
N ALA A 90 -13.47 -21.33 -5.92
CA ALA A 90 -12.58 -21.14 -4.79
C ALA A 90 -12.90 -22.15 -3.66
N PRO A 91 -11.89 -22.62 -2.91
CA PRO A 91 -12.09 -23.57 -1.81
C PRO A 91 -12.76 -22.93 -0.58
N PHE A 92 -12.92 -21.62 -0.58
CA PHE A 92 -13.62 -20.84 0.45
C PHE A 92 -14.31 -19.63 -0.18
N THR A 93 -15.26 -19.08 0.56
CA THR A 93 -15.88 -17.79 0.27
C THR A 93 -15.63 -16.83 1.42
N LEU A 94 -15.84 -15.54 1.17
CA LEU A 94 -15.74 -14.49 2.18
C LEU A 94 -17.08 -13.74 2.26
N SER A 95 -17.66 -13.75 3.46
CA SER A 95 -18.86 -12.98 3.81
C SER A 95 -18.47 -11.84 4.75
N PHE A 96 -19.24 -10.77 4.74
CA PHE A 96 -19.02 -9.62 5.61
C PHE A 96 -19.99 -9.61 6.79
N ILE A 97 -19.57 -8.97 7.87
CA ILE A 97 -20.44 -8.55 8.98
C ILE A 97 -20.65 -7.03 8.89
N HIS A 98 -21.81 -6.54 9.30
CA HIS A 98 -22.13 -5.11 9.24
C HIS A 98 -21.63 -4.39 10.49
N GLU A 99 -21.27 -3.12 10.37
CA GLU A 99 -21.04 -2.24 11.52
C GLU A 99 -22.34 -2.00 12.31
N GLY A 100 -22.27 -1.97 13.64
CA GLY A 100 -23.47 -1.92 14.46
C GLY A 100 -23.23 -2.41 15.87
N MET A 101 -24.02 -1.92 16.81
CA MET A 101 -23.83 -2.18 18.24
C MET A 101 -22.39 -1.88 18.69
N HIS A 102 -21.62 -2.92 19.00
CA HIS A 102 -20.23 -2.84 19.47
C HIS A 102 -19.20 -2.83 18.33
N TYR A 103 -19.63 -3.03 17.08
CA TYR A 103 -18.78 -2.95 15.88
C TYR A 103 -18.84 -1.53 15.31
N ASP A 104 -18.18 -0.59 15.98
CA ASP A 104 -18.26 0.87 15.68
C ASP A 104 -17.05 1.42 14.91
N SER A 105 -16.08 0.56 14.62
CA SER A 105 -14.82 0.89 13.98
C SER A 105 -14.64 0.08 12.70
N ALA A 106 -14.46 0.78 11.58
CA ALA A 106 -14.25 0.16 10.28
C ALA A 106 -12.89 -0.55 10.21
N ILE A 107 -12.85 -1.66 9.47
CA ILE A 107 -11.58 -2.31 9.08
C ILE A 107 -11.30 -2.07 7.61
N GLN A 108 -10.03 -1.90 7.27
CA GLN A 108 -9.59 -1.99 5.88
C GLN A 108 -9.29 -3.45 5.56
N LEU A 109 -9.94 -3.99 4.54
CA LEU A 109 -9.73 -5.35 4.06
C LEU A 109 -9.13 -5.33 2.67
N ASN A 110 -8.14 -6.18 2.44
CA ASN A 110 -7.52 -6.38 1.13
C ASN A 110 -7.45 -7.88 0.82
N SER A 111 -7.53 -8.23 -0.46
CA SER A 111 -7.12 -9.54 -0.97
C SER A 111 -5.80 -9.41 -1.71
N ILE A 112 -4.99 -10.47 -1.66
CA ILE A 112 -3.77 -10.59 -2.43
C ILE A 112 -3.97 -11.72 -3.42
N ASP A 113 -3.70 -11.46 -4.70
CA ASP A 113 -3.84 -12.47 -5.76
C ASP A 113 -2.57 -13.33 -5.92
N GLN A 114 -2.56 -14.19 -6.95
CA GLN A 114 -1.46 -15.15 -7.17
C GLN A 114 -0.18 -14.45 -7.64
N GLU A 115 -0.32 -13.27 -8.24
CA GLU A 115 0.74 -12.40 -8.70
C GLU A 115 1.31 -11.53 -7.56
N GLY A 116 0.65 -11.52 -6.40
CA GLY A 116 1.05 -10.74 -5.24
C GLY A 116 0.50 -9.32 -5.22
N GLU A 117 -0.44 -9.02 -6.11
CA GLU A 117 -1.07 -7.70 -6.23
C GLU A 117 -2.15 -7.54 -5.15
N VAL A 118 -2.17 -6.35 -4.53
CA VAL A 118 -3.07 -6.03 -3.44
C VAL A 118 -4.33 -5.36 -3.98
N HIS A 119 -5.48 -6.01 -3.79
CA HIS A 119 -6.79 -5.49 -4.17
C HIS A 119 -7.59 -5.11 -2.92
N GLY A 120 -7.94 -3.83 -2.79
CA GLY A 120 -8.77 -3.35 -1.69
C GLY A 120 -10.23 -3.75 -1.86
N PHE A 121 -10.87 -4.20 -0.78
CA PHE A 121 -12.32 -4.29 -0.71
C PHE A 121 -12.88 -2.92 -0.35
N ALA A 122 -13.63 -2.30 -1.26
CA ALA A 122 -14.37 -1.09 -0.94
C ALA A 122 -15.53 -1.42 0.00
N TYR A 123 -15.65 -0.69 1.11
CA TYR A 123 -16.84 -0.76 1.93
C TYR A 123 -18.05 -0.33 1.11
N ASN A 124 -19.07 -1.19 1.04
CA ASN A 124 -20.32 -0.92 0.34
C ASN A 124 -21.49 -1.08 1.33
N PRO A 125 -22.04 0.03 1.86
CA PRO A 125 -23.18 0.00 2.78
C PRO A 125 -24.52 -0.20 2.06
N ASP A 126 -24.54 -0.63 0.79
CA ASP A 126 -25.78 -0.80 0.04
C ASP A 126 -26.73 -1.74 0.81
N PRO A 127 -27.90 -1.24 1.27
CA PRO A 127 -28.86 -2.04 2.01
C PRO A 127 -29.36 -3.23 1.18
N ALA A 128 -29.21 -3.21 -0.15
CA ALA A 128 -29.52 -4.36 -1.00
C ALA A 128 -28.56 -5.55 -0.80
N LEU A 129 -27.41 -5.38 -0.16
CA LEU A 129 -26.50 -6.47 0.20
C LEU A 129 -26.89 -7.17 1.52
N PHE A 130 -27.77 -6.55 2.29
CA PHE A 130 -28.22 -7.04 3.58
C PHE A 130 -29.69 -7.44 3.49
N MET A 131 -30.05 -8.56 4.12
CA MET A 131 -31.45 -8.90 4.31
C MET A 131 -31.98 -8.18 5.55
N ARG A 132 -33.18 -7.61 5.45
CA ARG A 132 -34.02 -7.31 6.62
C ARG A 132 -35.13 -8.36 6.64
N PRO A 133 -35.31 -9.11 7.73
CA PRO A 133 -36.46 -9.99 7.86
C PRO A 133 -37.71 -9.12 7.95
N THR A 134 -38.71 -9.48 7.15
CA THR A 134 -40.09 -8.98 7.24
C THR A 134 -40.75 -9.44 8.52
#